data_AF-R7WPN1-F1
#
_entry.id   AF-R7WPN1-F1
#
_cell.length_a   1.000
_cell.length_b   1.000
_cell.length_c   1.000
_cell.angle_alpha   90.00
_cell.angle_beta   90.00
_cell.angle_gamma   90.00
#
_symmetry.space_group_name_H-M   'P 1'
#
loop_
_entity.id
_entity.type
_entity.pdbx_description
1 polymer ?
#
loop_
_entity_poly.entity_id
_entity_poly.type
_entity_poly.pdbx_seq_one_letter_code
_entity_poly.pdbx_strand_id
1 'polypeptide(L)'
;MGRKILYSNVHLAVRRRELGPQRFPQLADRLAHTMLEAAEELPSVCANHGRTEVDRPVVMAFSHHPDHASGKPLHNHLLFGMADAIEHARNAGPVFQATLEWPRCKRCLGQGRWWRVAAWTLYVAAAAGALAFVGVILNGNEGYLGLASIGFFTALFATLGGLLLSRVARRGLAGPEVASDGSAIVIPFADEEFVRRLQALRGKPVP
;
A
#
# COMPACT_ATOMS: atom_id res chain seq x y z
N MET A 1 -27.63 17.38 -7.87
CA MET A 1 -26.47 18.24 -8.20
C MET A 1 -25.19 17.44 -7.98
N GLY A 2 -24.61 16.87 -9.04
CA GLY A 2 -23.36 16.11 -8.95
C GLY A 2 -22.17 17.07 -8.99
N ARG A 3 -21.35 17.12 -7.93
CA ARG A 3 -20.04 17.80 -7.98
C ARG A 3 -19.18 17.04 -9.00
N LYS A 4 -18.75 17.71 -10.08
CA LYS A 4 -17.60 17.26 -10.86
C LYS A 4 -16.40 17.33 -9.94
N ILE A 5 -15.93 16.19 -9.45
CA ILE A 5 -14.70 16.13 -8.65
C ILE A 5 -13.55 16.21 -9.64
N LEU A 6 -12.93 17.40 -9.75
CA LEU A 6 -11.69 17.57 -10.49
C LEU A 6 -10.56 17.03 -9.62
N TYR A 7 -10.27 15.76 -9.79
CA TYR A 7 -9.11 15.13 -9.18
C TYR A 7 -7.84 15.69 -9.83
N SER A 8 -6.93 16.24 -9.03
CA SER A 8 -5.63 16.70 -9.52
C SER A 8 -4.51 15.91 -8.87
N ASN A 9 -3.48 15.61 -9.66
CA ASN A 9 -2.26 15.01 -9.16
C ASN A 9 -1.41 16.12 -8.54
N VAL A 10 -1.00 15.93 -7.29
CA VAL A 10 -0.14 16.87 -6.58
C VAL A 10 1.27 16.29 -6.52
N HIS A 11 2.25 17.10 -6.93
CA HIS A 11 3.66 16.75 -6.85
C HIS A 11 4.28 17.49 -5.66
N LEU A 12 4.82 16.73 -4.71
CA LEU A 12 5.58 17.26 -3.57
C LEU A 12 7.07 17.15 -3.85
N ALA A 13 7.81 18.21 -3.51
CA ALA A 13 9.26 18.15 -3.52
C ALA A 13 9.76 17.08 -2.56
N VAL A 14 10.85 16.42 -2.95
CA VAL A 14 11.53 15.41 -2.17
C VAL A 14 12.94 15.86 -1.84
N ARG A 15 13.43 15.41 -0.70
CA ARG A 15 14.84 15.51 -0.32
C ARG A 15 15.38 14.12 -0.02
N ARG A 16 16.70 13.94 -0.16
CA ARG A 16 17.33 12.67 0.25
C ARG A 16 17.24 12.53 1.76
N ARG A 17 16.91 11.32 2.19
CA ARG A 17 16.91 10.98 3.61
C ARG A 17 18.34 10.77 4.08
N GLU A 18 18.76 11.51 5.10
CA GLU A 18 20.00 11.21 5.79
C GLU A 18 19.83 9.91 6.59
N LEU A 19 20.57 8.89 6.20
CA LEU A 19 20.61 7.63 6.94
C LEU A 19 21.58 7.82 8.11
N GLY A 20 21.07 7.73 9.34
CA GLY A 20 21.90 7.71 10.55
C GLY A 20 22.92 6.56 10.54
N PRO A 21 23.85 6.51 11.50
CA PRO A 21 24.94 5.54 11.51
C PRO A 21 24.40 4.11 11.41
N GLN A 22 24.64 3.46 10.27
CA GLN A 22 24.05 2.16 9.96
C GLN A 22 24.99 1.01 10.30
N ARG A 23 24.41 -0.08 10.77
CA ARG A 23 25.08 -1.35 11.07
C ARG A 23 25.69 -2.02 9.82
N PHE A 24 25.30 -1.57 8.62
CA PHE A 24 25.73 -2.11 7.32
C PHE A 24 26.04 -0.96 6.33
N PRO A 25 27.26 -0.41 6.31
CA PRO A 25 27.60 0.78 5.51
C PRO A 25 27.44 0.56 4.00
N GLN A 26 27.76 -0.64 3.49
CA GLN A 26 27.61 -0.95 2.06
C GLN A 26 26.16 -0.98 1.57
N LEU A 27 25.21 -1.32 2.46
CA LEU A 27 23.78 -1.27 2.16
C LEU A 27 23.24 0.15 2.31
N ALA A 28 23.77 0.90 3.27
CA ALA A 28 23.41 2.29 3.50
C ALA A 28 23.74 3.16 2.29
N ASP A 29 24.90 2.99 1.66
CA ASP A 29 25.25 3.73 0.45
C ASP A 29 24.27 3.44 -0.69
N ARG A 30 23.95 2.16 -0.96
CA ARG A 30 22.97 1.81 -2.00
C ARG A 30 21.58 2.37 -1.73
N LEU A 31 21.14 2.34 -0.48
CA LEU A 31 19.81 2.82 -0.06
C LEU A 31 19.74 4.35 0.03
N ALA A 32 20.85 5.03 0.33
CA ALA A 32 20.89 6.49 0.46
C ALA A 32 20.54 7.19 -0.87
N HIS A 33 20.76 6.54 -2.02
CA HIS A 33 20.36 7.07 -3.32
C HIS A 33 18.89 6.85 -3.66
N THR A 34 18.19 5.98 -2.94
CA THR A 34 16.78 5.63 -3.21
C THR A 34 15.82 6.02 -2.08
N MET A 35 16.32 6.36 -0.90
CA MET A 35 15.51 6.84 0.23
C MET A 35 15.29 8.35 0.18
N LEU A 36 14.02 8.72 0.13
CA LEU A 36 13.53 10.08 0.01
C LEU A 36 12.66 10.44 1.24
N GLU A 37 12.52 11.73 1.49
CA GLU A 37 11.54 12.30 2.41
C GLU A 37 10.81 13.44 1.71
N ALA A 38 9.56 13.68 2.13
CA ALA A 38 8.86 14.89 1.71
C ALA A 38 9.63 16.13 2.21
N ALA A 39 9.94 17.05 1.31
CA ALA A 39 10.59 18.32 1.64
C ALA A 39 9.57 19.37 2.13
N GLU A 40 8.28 19.10 1.97
CA GLU A 40 7.19 20.01 2.26
C GLU A 40 6.29 19.47 3.38
N GLU A 41 5.81 20.37 4.23
CA GLU A 41 4.78 20.03 5.22
C GLU A 41 3.42 19.82 4.57
N LEU A 42 2.73 18.76 4.99
CA LEU A 42 1.38 18.45 4.51
C LEU A 42 0.30 19.15 5.35
N PRO A 43 -0.72 19.72 4.71
CA PRO A 43 -1.78 20.42 5.41
C PRO A 43 -2.59 19.47 6.32
N SER A 44 -3.23 20.03 7.35
CA SER A 44 -4.03 19.28 8.33
C SER A 44 -5.43 18.86 7.84
N VAL A 45 -5.50 18.45 6.57
CA VAL A 45 -6.69 17.92 5.92
C VAL A 45 -6.34 16.65 5.15
N CYS A 46 -7.28 15.72 5.08
CA CYS A 46 -7.07 14.46 4.40
C CYS A 46 -7.02 14.64 2.88
N ALA A 47 -5.96 14.15 2.24
CA ALA A 47 -5.75 14.25 0.79
C ALA A 47 -6.90 13.69 -0.04
N ASN A 48 -7.59 12.65 0.42
CA ASN A 48 -8.58 11.93 -0.40
C ASN A 48 -10.02 12.40 -0.19
N HIS A 49 -10.26 13.23 0.83
CA HIS A 49 -11.63 13.59 1.22
C HIS A 49 -11.81 15.07 1.61
N GLY A 50 -10.73 15.86 1.69
CA GLY A 50 -10.77 17.27 2.09
C GLY A 50 -11.25 17.53 3.51
N ARG A 51 -11.35 16.48 4.36
CA ARG A 51 -11.86 16.57 5.73
C ARG A 51 -10.74 16.80 6.73
N THR A 52 -11.09 17.38 7.88
CA THR A 52 -10.17 17.57 9.00
C THR A 52 -9.47 16.26 9.37
N GLU A 53 -8.16 16.38 9.56
CA GLU A 53 -7.32 15.32 10.07
C GLU A 53 -7.71 14.91 11.49
N VAL A 54 -7.55 13.62 11.79
CA VAL A 54 -7.70 13.05 13.14
C VAL A 54 -6.56 12.10 13.51
N ASP A 55 -5.67 11.80 12.56
CA ASP A 55 -4.56 10.87 12.73
C ASP A 55 -3.48 11.15 11.66
N ARG A 56 -2.21 10.99 12.02
CA ARG A 56 -1.03 11.33 11.20
C ARG A 56 0.05 10.26 11.32
N PRO A 57 -0.16 9.05 10.76
CA PRO A 57 0.89 8.04 10.70
C PRO A 57 2.04 8.48 9.79
N VAL A 58 3.22 7.94 10.04
CA VAL A 58 4.27 7.86 9.04
C VAL A 58 3.91 6.75 8.04
N VAL A 59 3.84 7.08 6.75
CA VAL A 59 3.61 6.14 5.66
C VAL A 59 4.83 6.06 4.74
N MET A 60 4.93 4.94 4.04
CA MET A 60 5.96 4.72 3.03
C MET A 60 5.29 4.71 1.65
N ALA A 61 5.73 5.64 0.79
CA ALA A 61 5.45 5.65 -0.63
C ALA A 61 6.57 4.93 -1.38
N PHE A 62 6.24 4.32 -2.51
CA PHE A 62 7.19 3.61 -3.36
C PHE A 62 7.06 4.10 -4.79
N SER A 63 8.16 4.07 -5.55
CA SER A 63 8.06 4.30 -6.99
C SER A 63 7.41 3.10 -7.67
N HIS A 64 6.44 3.40 -8.52
CA HIS A 64 5.95 2.41 -9.47
C HIS A 64 6.96 2.30 -10.60
N HIS A 65 7.47 1.08 -10.85
CA HIS A 65 8.39 0.86 -11.97
C HIS A 65 7.62 1.06 -13.30
N PRO A 66 8.20 1.77 -14.30
CA PRO A 66 7.52 2.18 -15.53
C PRO A 66 7.05 1.07 -16.47
N ASP A 67 7.32 -0.22 -16.23
CA ASP A 67 6.73 -1.32 -17.04
C ASP A 67 5.23 -1.57 -16.77
N HIS A 68 4.58 -0.69 -16.00
CA HIS A 68 3.13 -0.66 -15.80
C HIS A 68 2.32 -0.04 -16.95
N ALA A 69 2.93 0.25 -18.12
CA ALA A 69 2.18 0.57 -19.34
C ALA A 69 1.21 -0.57 -19.78
N SER A 70 1.34 -1.76 -19.21
CA SER A 70 0.42 -2.89 -19.45
C SER A 70 -0.76 -3.00 -18.46
N GLY A 71 -0.93 -2.08 -17.51
CA GLY A 71 -2.10 -2.08 -16.60
C GLY A 71 -2.19 -3.30 -15.69
N LYS A 72 -1.12 -4.10 -15.57
CA LYS A 72 -1.08 -5.24 -14.65
C LYS A 72 -0.49 -4.75 -13.33
N PRO A 73 -1.29 -4.64 -12.25
CA PRO A 73 -0.76 -4.35 -10.94
C PRO A 73 0.21 -5.48 -10.55
N LEU A 74 1.13 -5.19 -9.63
CA LEU A 74 2.13 -6.09 -9.02
C LEU A 74 1.48 -7.24 -8.20
N HIS A 75 0.44 -7.85 -8.74
CA HIS A 75 -0.50 -8.78 -8.10
C HIS A 75 -0.28 -10.24 -8.51
N ASN A 76 0.54 -10.51 -9.54
CA ASN A 76 0.63 -11.85 -10.13
C ASN A 76 1.91 -12.65 -9.85
N HIS A 77 2.90 -12.13 -9.10
CA HIS A 77 4.13 -12.88 -8.82
C HIS A 77 3.97 -14.05 -7.82
N LEU A 78 2.77 -14.31 -7.30
CA LEU A 78 2.50 -15.53 -6.52
C LEU A 78 2.15 -16.74 -7.42
N LEU A 79 1.87 -16.53 -8.71
CA LEU A 79 1.40 -17.58 -9.64
C LEU A 79 2.32 -17.79 -10.85
N PHE A 80 3.24 -16.87 -11.16
CA PHE A 80 4.23 -17.02 -12.23
C PHE A 80 5.61 -17.25 -11.63
N GLY A 81 6.32 -18.25 -12.17
CA GLY A 81 7.48 -18.91 -11.56
C GLY A 81 8.60 -17.97 -11.12
N MET A 82 9.44 -18.46 -10.19
CA MET A 82 10.59 -17.74 -9.65
C MET A 82 11.49 -17.10 -10.72
N ALA A 83 11.56 -17.67 -11.94
CA ALA A 83 12.36 -17.14 -13.04
C ALA A 83 11.92 -15.73 -13.48
N ASP A 84 10.62 -15.49 -13.68
CA ASP A 84 10.10 -14.17 -14.07
C ASP A 84 10.31 -13.14 -12.97
N ALA A 85 10.15 -13.55 -11.70
CA ALA A 85 10.39 -12.68 -10.55
C ALA A 85 11.87 -12.28 -10.41
N ILE A 86 12.80 -13.20 -10.71
CA ILE A 86 14.25 -12.93 -10.68
C ILE A 86 14.67 -12.03 -11.85
N GLU A 87 14.14 -12.28 -13.05
CA GLU A 87 14.43 -11.47 -14.23
C GLU A 87 13.83 -10.05 -14.12
N HIS A 88 12.63 -9.93 -13.56
CA HIS A 88 12.04 -8.63 -13.19
C HIS A 88 12.86 -7.92 -12.12
N ALA A 89 13.34 -8.61 -11.09
CA ALA A 89 14.21 -8.00 -10.08
C ALA A 89 15.56 -7.55 -10.66
N ARG A 90 16.04 -8.18 -11.73
CA ARG A 90 17.30 -7.85 -12.41
C ARG A 90 17.17 -6.66 -13.36
N ASN A 91 16.00 -6.49 -13.98
CA ASN A 91 15.70 -5.39 -14.90
C ASN A 91 14.93 -4.23 -14.24
N ALA A 92 14.50 -4.41 -12.99
CA ALA A 92 13.90 -3.35 -12.21
C ALA A 92 14.96 -2.27 -11.92
N GLY A 93 14.79 -1.08 -12.49
CA GLY A 93 15.53 0.11 -12.09
C GLY A 93 15.33 0.41 -10.59
N PRO A 94 16.05 1.41 -10.04
CA PRO A 94 16.01 1.69 -8.61
C PRO A 94 14.57 1.92 -8.12
N VAL A 95 14.16 1.16 -7.10
CA VAL A 95 12.91 1.41 -6.38
C VAL A 95 13.15 2.53 -5.39
N PHE A 96 12.58 3.69 -5.67
CA PHE A 96 12.61 4.82 -4.75
C PHE A 96 11.57 4.62 -3.66
N GLN A 97 11.94 4.97 -2.45
CA GLN A 97 11.08 4.87 -1.27
C GLN A 97 11.06 6.22 -0.58
N ALA A 98 9.86 6.75 -0.34
CA ALA A 98 9.71 8.00 0.39
C ALA A 98 8.94 7.79 1.70
N THR A 99 9.42 8.38 2.79
CA THR A 99 8.68 8.46 4.05
C THR A 99 8.03 9.82 4.21
N LEU A 100 6.76 9.84 4.63
CA LEU A 100 6.02 11.07 4.91
C LEU A 100 4.95 10.86 5.97
N GLU A 101 4.62 11.93 6.68
CA GLU A 101 3.50 11.97 7.62
C GLU A 101 2.18 12.20 6.88
N TRP A 102 1.25 11.25 6.95
CA TRP A 102 0.06 11.26 6.09
C TRP A 102 -1.22 11.65 6.83
N PRO A 103 -1.90 12.76 6.46
CA PRO A 103 -3.11 13.18 7.15
C PRO A 103 -4.30 12.27 6.83
N ARG A 104 -4.86 11.61 7.86
CA ARG A 104 -6.04 10.74 7.76
C ARG A 104 -7.26 11.37 8.43
N CYS A 105 -8.43 11.26 7.79
CA CYS A 105 -9.71 11.65 8.39
C CYS A 105 -10.48 10.44 8.96
N LYS A 106 -11.54 10.70 9.75
CA LYS A 106 -12.40 9.65 10.32
C LYS A 106 -12.96 8.67 9.28
N ARG A 107 -13.23 9.14 8.06
CA ARG A 107 -13.73 8.30 6.96
C ARG A 107 -12.68 7.28 6.52
N CYS A 108 -11.43 7.70 6.35
CA CYS A 108 -10.32 6.80 6.02
C CYS A 108 -10.11 5.75 7.12
N LEU A 109 -10.15 6.17 8.39
CA LEU A 109 -10.00 5.24 9.52
C LEU A 109 -11.16 4.24 9.60
N GLY A 110 -12.40 4.69 9.40
CA GLY A 110 -13.58 3.83 9.40
C GLY A 110 -13.52 2.78 8.29
N GLN A 111 -13.14 3.17 7.08
CA GLN A 111 -13.00 2.24 5.96
C GLN A 111 -11.83 1.27 6.16
N GLY A 112 -10.70 1.74 6.68
CA GLY A 112 -9.58 0.87 7.06
C GLY A 112 -9.93 -0.10 8.19
N ARG A 113 -10.83 0.26 9.11
CA ARG A 113 -11.37 -0.66 10.12
C ARG A 113 -12.28 -1.71 9.49
N TRP A 114 -13.17 -1.31 8.60
CA TRP A 114 -14.07 -2.25 7.91
C TRP A 114 -13.30 -3.31 7.11
N TRP A 115 -12.30 -2.90 6.34
CA TRP A 115 -11.45 -3.84 5.59
C TRP A 115 -10.61 -4.74 6.49
N ARG A 116 -10.14 -4.23 7.65
CA ARG A 116 -9.47 -5.06 8.67
C ARG A 116 -10.40 -6.14 9.21
N VAL A 117 -11.64 -5.78 9.55
CA VAL A 117 -12.64 -6.74 10.03
C VAL A 117 -12.91 -7.80 8.96
N ALA A 118 -13.15 -7.39 7.71
CA ALA A 118 -13.37 -8.31 6.61
C ALA A 118 -12.18 -9.26 6.39
N ALA A 119 -10.95 -8.76 6.46
CA ALA A 119 -9.75 -9.59 6.39
C ALA A 119 -9.68 -10.61 7.53
N TRP A 120 -9.96 -10.19 8.76
CA TRP A 120 -9.99 -11.08 9.92
C TRP A 120 -11.05 -12.17 9.79
N THR A 121 -12.25 -11.84 9.31
CA THR A 121 -13.31 -12.84 9.05
C THR A 121 -12.82 -13.91 8.07
N LEU A 122 -12.10 -13.50 7.01
CA LEU A 122 -11.53 -14.46 6.05
C LEU A 122 -10.43 -15.32 6.69
N TYR A 123 -9.56 -14.75 7.53
CA TYR A 123 -8.56 -15.56 8.25
C TYR A 123 -9.17 -16.58 9.20
N VAL A 124 -10.26 -16.22 9.89
CA VAL A 124 -11.00 -17.16 10.75
C VAL A 124 -11.64 -18.27 9.92
N ALA A 125 -12.28 -17.93 8.80
CA ALA A 125 -12.83 -18.92 7.87
C ALA A 125 -11.73 -19.84 7.31
N ALA A 126 -10.54 -19.29 7.05
CA ALA A 126 -9.41 -20.07 6.58
C ALA A 126 -8.93 -21.08 7.61
N ALA A 127 -8.79 -20.65 8.87
CA ALA A 127 -8.41 -21.52 9.97
C ALA A 127 -9.45 -22.64 10.18
N ALA A 128 -10.74 -22.32 10.14
CA ALA A 128 -11.81 -23.32 10.24
C ALA A 128 -11.77 -24.35 9.10
N GLY A 129 -11.58 -23.89 7.84
CA GLY A 129 -11.43 -24.77 6.68
C GLY A 129 -10.22 -25.69 6.77
N ALA A 130 -9.08 -25.16 7.24
CA ALA A 130 -7.87 -25.94 7.46
C ALA A 130 -8.03 -26.99 8.56
N LEU A 131 -8.68 -26.63 9.68
CA LEU A 131 -8.99 -27.58 10.76
C LEU A 131 -9.93 -28.69 10.30
N ALA A 132 -10.95 -28.36 9.52
CA ALA A 132 -11.86 -29.37 8.94
C ALA A 132 -11.11 -30.32 7.99
N PHE A 133 -10.22 -29.78 7.13
CA PHE A 133 -9.37 -30.58 6.26
C PHE A 133 -8.48 -31.56 7.02
N VAL A 134 -7.74 -31.06 8.03
CA VAL A 134 -6.88 -31.90 8.87
C VAL A 134 -7.70 -32.96 9.61
N GLY A 135 -8.85 -32.59 10.16
CA GLY A 135 -9.76 -33.52 10.84
C GLY A 135 -10.21 -34.67 9.93
N VAL A 136 -10.57 -34.38 8.68
CA VAL A 136 -10.97 -35.43 7.73
C VAL A 136 -9.80 -36.34 7.37
N ILE A 137 -8.60 -35.79 7.14
CA ILE A 137 -7.40 -36.58 6.84
C ILE A 137 -7.05 -37.52 7.99
N LEU A 138 -7.04 -37.02 9.23
CA LEU A 138 -6.69 -37.82 10.40
C LEU A 138 -7.68 -38.97 10.67
N ASN A 139 -8.94 -38.81 10.26
CA ASN A 139 -9.95 -39.85 10.39
C ASN A 139 -9.86 -40.94 9.29
N GLY A 140 -9.03 -40.76 8.26
CA GLY A 140 -8.75 -41.78 7.24
C GLY A 140 -9.97 -42.23 6.41
N ASN A 141 -11.08 -41.50 6.47
CA ASN A 141 -12.33 -41.92 5.82
C ASN A 141 -12.42 -41.33 4.40
N GLU A 142 -12.22 -42.19 3.41
CA GLU A 142 -12.21 -41.84 1.99
C GLU A 142 -13.55 -41.25 1.51
N GLY A 143 -14.67 -41.58 2.17
CA GLY A 143 -16.00 -41.03 1.86
C GLY A 143 -16.11 -39.52 2.06
N TYR A 144 -15.14 -38.89 2.74
CA TYR A 144 -15.13 -37.45 3.02
C TYR A 144 -14.02 -36.70 2.28
N LEU A 145 -13.31 -37.32 1.32
CA LEU A 145 -12.27 -36.65 0.53
C LEU A 145 -12.79 -35.41 -0.22
N GLY A 146 -14.06 -35.42 -0.64
CA GLY A 146 -14.73 -34.24 -1.20
C GLY A 146 -14.83 -33.09 -0.20
N LEU A 147 -15.19 -33.37 1.06
CA LEU A 147 -15.23 -32.39 2.14
C LEU A 147 -13.83 -31.88 2.52
N ALA A 148 -12.83 -32.76 2.50
CA ALA A 148 -11.43 -32.38 2.70
C ALA A 148 -11.01 -31.35 1.64
N SER A 149 -11.31 -31.62 0.38
CA SER A 149 -10.99 -30.72 -0.73
C SER A 149 -11.66 -29.36 -0.56
N ILE A 150 -12.94 -29.32 -0.17
CA ILE A 150 -13.66 -28.07 0.13
C ILE A 150 -12.99 -27.30 1.27
N GLY A 151 -12.61 -27.99 2.36
CA GLY A 151 -11.90 -27.37 3.49
C GLY A 151 -10.57 -26.73 3.08
N PHE A 152 -9.77 -27.44 2.27
CA PHE A 152 -8.52 -26.94 1.73
C PHE A 152 -8.70 -25.71 0.83
N PHE A 153 -9.60 -25.79 -0.16
CA PHE A 153 -9.84 -24.65 -1.06
C PHE A 153 -10.41 -23.45 -0.32
N THR A 154 -11.32 -23.67 0.65
CA THR A 154 -11.83 -22.59 1.51
C THR A 154 -10.69 -21.92 2.27
N ALA A 155 -9.78 -22.71 2.85
CA ALA A 155 -8.59 -22.18 3.53
C ALA A 155 -7.69 -21.36 2.61
N LEU A 156 -7.43 -21.87 1.41
CA LEU A 156 -6.59 -21.21 0.42
C LEU A 156 -7.19 -19.86 -0.04
N PHE A 157 -8.43 -19.88 -0.51
CA PHE A 157 -9.10 -18.68 -1.04
C PHE A 157 -9.35 -17.64 0.05
N ALA A 158 -9.74 -18.07 1.25
CA ALA A 158 -9.94 -17.14 2.36
C ALA A 158 -8.61 -16.53 2.83
N THR A 159 -7.51 -17.27 2.84
CA THR A 159 -6.18 -16.70 3.14
C THR A 159 -5.75 -15.67 2.11
N LEU A 160 -5.90 -15.98 0.82
CA LEU A 160 -5.58 -15.07 -0.28
C LEU A 160 -6.45 -13.81 -0.21
N GLY A 161 -7.76 -13.97 -0.02
CA GLY A 161 -8.70 -12.87 0.15
C GLY A 161 -8.35 -11.99 1.36
N GLY A 162 -8.07 -12.60 2.52
CA GLY A 162 -7.68 -11.89 3.74
C GLY A 162 -6.40 -11.08 3.55
N LEU A 163 -5.42 -11.61 2.81
CA LEU A 163 -4.19 -10.91 2.47
C LEU A 163 -4.43 -9.71 1.56
N LEU A 164 -5.26 -9.86 0.54
CA LEU A 164 -5.65 -8.75 -0.35
C LEU A 164 -6.39 -7.65 0.42
N LEU A 165 -7.37 -8.02 1.25
CA LEU A 165 -8.13 -7.05 2.05
C LEU A 165 -7.24 -6.35 3.09
N SER A 166 -6.28 -7.05 3.68
CA SER A 166 -5.30 -6.45 4.59
C SER A 166 -4.43 -5.41 3.89
N ARG A 167 -4.06 -5.64 2.63
CA ARG A 167 -3.32 -4.65 1.82
C ARG A 167 -4.19 -3.42 1.53
N VAL A 168 -5.45 -3.61 1.16
CA VAL A 168 -6.40 -2.52 0.95
C VAL A 168 -6.60 -1.70 2.23
N ALA A 169 -6.72 -2.38 3.38
CA ALA A 169 -6.88 -1.73 4.68
C ALA A 169 -5.68 -0.87 5.08
N ARG A 170 -4.46 -1.26 4.68
CA ARG A 170 -3.23 -0.51 4.95
C ARG A 170 -3.05 0.66 3.99
N ARG A 171 -3.36 0.47 2.70
CA ARG A 171 -3.17 1.50 1.66
C ARG A 171 -4.23 2.60 1.68
N GLY A 172 -5.42 2.31 2.19
CA GLY A 172 -6.49 3.28 2.42
C GLY A 172 -6.72 4.24 1.26
N LEU A 173 -7.47 3.82 0.22
CA LEU A 173 -7.95 4.64 -0.91
C LEU A 173 -6.93 5.69 -1.41
N ALA A 174 -6.08 5.39 -2.39
CA ALA A 174 -5.06 6.30 -2.94
C ALA A 174 -4.08 6.85 -1.89
N GLY A 175 -2.95 6.16 -1.74
CA GLY A 175 -1.83 6.63 -0.95
C GLY A 175 -0.85 7.46 -1.79
N PRO A 176 0.14 8.09 -1.15
CA PRO A 176 1.23 8.74 -1.87
C PRO A 176 2.06 7.70 -2.64
N GLU A 177 2.50 8.08 -3.83
CA GLU A 177 3.37 7.32 -4.72
C GLU A 177 4.65 8.12 -4.96
N VAL A 178 5.74 7.48 -5.38
CA VAL A 178 6.95 8.19 -5.82
C VAL A 178 7.01 8.14 -7.35
N ALA A 179 7.42 9.24 -7.98
CA ALA A 179 7.68 9.23 -9.41
C ALA A 179 8.74 8.15 -9.76
N SER A 180 8.65 7.56 -10.94
CA SER A 180 9.55 6.47 -11.37
C SER A 180 11.02 6.86 -11.40
N ASP A 181 11.30 8.15 -11.58
CA ASP A 181 12.63 8.77 -11.58
C ASP A 181 13.07 9.29 -10.20
N GLY A 182 12.22 9.16 -9.17
CA GLY A 182 12.49 9.67 -7.83
C GLY A 182 12.42 11.20 -7.71
N SER A 183 11.90 11.92 -8.70
CA SER A 183 11.90 13.39 -8.74
C SER A 183 10.90 14.03 -7.77
N ALA A 184 9.83 13.33 -7.41
CA ALA A 184 8.76 13.84 -6.58
C ALA A 184 7.96 12.73 -5.89
N ILE A 185 7.26 13.07 -4.81
CA ILE A 185 6.13 12.27 -4.31
C ILE A 185 4.87 12.76 -5.03
N VAL A 186 4.15 11.85 -5.66
CA VAL A 186 2.89 12.08 -6.35
C VAL A 186 1.75 11.66 -5.45
N ILE A 187 0.81 12.58 -5.20
CA ILE A 187 -0.47 12.27 -4.57
C ILE A 187 -1.51 12.21 -5.69
N PRO A 188 -1.91 11.01 -6.13
CA PRO A 188 -2.91 10.89 -7.18
C PRO A 188 -4.29 11.22 -6.61
N PHE A 189 -5.12 11.87 -7.42
CA PHE A 189 -6.51 12.16 -7.09
C PHE A 189 -6.73 12.94 -5.78
N ALA A 190 -5.91 13.95 -5.52
CA ALA A 190 -6.07 14.80 -4.34
C ALA A 190 -7.37 15.64 -4.41
N ASP A 191 -8.02 15.79 -3.26
CA ASP A 191 -9.20 16.61 -3.04
C ASP A 191 -8.86 18.11 -3.14
N GLU A 192 -9.76 18.91 -3.72
CA GLU A 192 -9.57 20.34 -3.95
C GLU A 192 -9.20 21.11 -2.67
N GLU A 193 -9.78 20.75 -1.51
CA GLU A 193 -9.48 21.42 -0.24
C GLU A 193 -8.04 21.16 0.20
N PHE A 194 -7.53 19.95 -0.06
CA PHE A 194 -6.15 19.60 0.23
C PHE A 194 -5.20 20.41 -0.64
N VAL A 195 -5.46 20.48 -1.95
CA VAL A 195 -4.64 21.25 -2.91
C VAL A 195 -4.61 22.72 -2.51
N ARG A 196 -5.78 23.31 -2.21
CA ARG A 196 -5.90 24.71 -1.80
C ARG A 196 -5.06 25.01 -0.57
N ARG A 197 -5.11 24.16 0.46
CA ARG A 197 -4.32 24.37 1.69
C ARG A 197 -2.83 24.14 1.47
N LEU A 198 -2.46 23.17 0.65
CA LEU A 198 -1.06 22.94 0.30
C LEU A 198 -0.47 24.13 -0.45
N GLN A 199 -1.18 24.69 -1.42
CA GLN A 199 -0.76 25.91 -2.12
C GLN A 199 -0.62 27.11 -1.16
N ALA A 200 -1.55 27.24 -0.20
CA ALA A 200 -1.46 28.29 0.82
C ALA A 200 -0.25 28.11 1.76
N LEU A 201 0.22 26.88 1.98
CA LEU A 201 1.46 26.62 2.71
C LEU A 201 2.70 26.98 1.88
N ARG A 202 2.71 26.59 0.59
CA ARG A 202 3.81 26.93 -0.34
C ARG A 202 3.99 28.42 -0.58
N GLY A 203 2.90 29.19 -0.51
CA GLY A 203 2.91 30.64 -0.67
C GLY A 203 3.34 31.42 0.59
N LYS A 204 3.59 30.75 1.72
CA LYS A 204 4.07 31.42 2.94
C LYS A 204 5.60 31.42 2.97
N PRO A 205 6.25 32.55 3.30
CA PRO A 205 7.66 32.53 3.66
C PRO A 205 7.82 31.64 4.90
N VAL A 206 8.77 30.71 4.84
CA VAL A 206 9.19 29.90 5.98
C VAL A 206 9.70 30.88 7.06
N PRO A 207 9.17 30.82 8.30
CA PRO A 207 9.64 31.69 9.38
C PRO A 207 11.10 31.44 9.75
#